data_AF-A0A7H4P2W2-F1
#
_entry.id   AF-A0A7H4P2W2-F1
#
_cell.length_a   1.000
_cell.length_b   1.000
_cell.length_c   1.000
_cell.angle_alpha   90.00
_cell.angle_beta   90.00
_cell.angle_gamma   90.00
#
_symmetry.space_group_name_H-M   'P 1'
#
loop_
_entity.id
_entity.type
_entity.pdbx_description
1 polymer ?
#
loop_
_entity_poly.entity_id
_entity_poly.type
_entity_poly.pdbx_seq_one_letter_code
_entity_poly.pdbx_strand_id
1 'polypeptide(L)'
;MWVAITAACITSSMFLSALAPNLLALALVKSIVGINISWGTWFIAFLPLGILLILTMPLLAYWFYPPEVKVNDEVPLWAARELEKLGRLSRNEILLLVFVCFALMMWIFAAEWIEPALAALLVIVLMLWTGVLSWNDITSNKAAWNTFAWFATLVALADGLSSTGFIAWLGKEGGALMSGISPGVATVVLLLAFYLLHYLFASTTRTPPHCCRRC
;
A
#
# COMPACT_ATOMS: atom_id res chain seq x y z
N MET A 1 9.89 17.08 -0.74
CA MET A 1 9.59 15.98 -1.68
C MET A 1 10.10 14.63 -1.16
N TRP A 2 11.40 14.46 -0.91
CA TRP A 2 11.96 13.20 -0.37
C TRP A 2 11.25 12.69 0.88
N VAL A 3 10.96 13.60 1.83
CA VAL A 3 10.28 13.22 3.07
C VAL A 3 8.92 12.59 2.82
N ALA A 4 8.13 13.17 1.90
CA ALA A 4 6.82 12.66 1.54
C ALA A 4 6.90 11.32 0.83
N ILE A 5 7.87 11.12 -0.07
CA ILE A 5 8.06 9.85 -0.79
C ILE A 5 8.43 8.75 0.19
N THR A 6 9.43 8.96 1.05
CA THR A 6 9.88 7.93 1.99
C THR A 6 8.79 7.61 3.02
N ALA A 7 8.08 8.63 3.52
CA ALA A 7 6.94 8.42 4.42
C ALA A 7 5.81 7.61 3.74
N ALA A 8 5.52 7.90 2.47
CA ALA A 8 4.55 7.13 1.69
C ALA A 8 5.02 5.69 1.49
N CYS A 9 6.30 5.45 1.15
CA CYS A 9 6.83 4.10 1.02
C CYS A 9 6.70 3.30 2.33
N ILE A 10 7.13 3.87 3.47
CA ILE A 10 7.07 3.19 4.76
C ILE A 10 5.63 2.87 5.17
N THR A 11 4.73 3.86 5.07
CA THR A 11 3.33 3.66 5.46
C THR A 11 2.60 2.72 4.49
N SER A 12 2.92 2.76 3.20
CA SER A 12 2.36 1.84 2.20
C SER A 12 2.79 0.39 2.40
N SER A 13 3.99 0.13 2.93
CA SER A 13 4.43 -1.22 3.32
C SER A 13 3.83 -1.67 4.65
N MET A 14 3.64 -0.74 5.59
CA MET A 14 3.13 -1.04 6.93
C MET A 14 1.65 -1.41 6.95
N PHE A 15 0.81 -0.72 6.16
CA PHE A 15 -0.61 -0.98 6.10
C PHE A 15 -0.97 -1.86 4.90
N LEU A 16 -1.56 -3.02 5.19
CA LEU A 16 -1.97 -3.96 4.14
C LEU A 16 -2.88 -3.32 3.09
N SER A 17 -3.78 -2.42 3.51
CA SER A 17 -4.74 -1.73 2.63
C SER A 17 -4.20 -0.48 1.94
N ALA A 18 -2.96 -0.07 2.20
CA ALA A 18 -2.42 1.16 1.63
C ALA A 18 -1.94 1.02 0.18
N LEU A 19 -1.72 -0.21 -0.30
CA LEU A 19 -1.26 -0.46 -1.66
C LEU A 19 -1.95 -1.70 -2.25
N ALA A 20 -2.50 -1.59 -3.47
CA ALA A 20 -3.14 -2.71 -4.16
C ALA A 20 -2.24 -3.95 -4.37
N PRO A 21 -0.92 -3.82 -4.69
CA PRO A 21 0.01 -4.95 -4.70
C PRO A 21 0.11 -5.73 -3.39
N ASN A 22 -0.11 -5.12 -2.23
CA ASN A 22 -0.05 -5.85 -0.95
C ASN A 22 -1.21 -6.85 -0.86
N LEU A 23 -2.42 -6.41 -1.25
CA LEU A 23 -3.60 -7.27 -1.31
C LEU A 23 -3.45 -8.36 -2.39
N LEU A 24 -2.84 -8.02 -3.53
CA LEU A 24 -2.49 -9.01 -4.56
C LEU A 24 -1.53 -10.08 -4.01
N ALA A 25 -0.47 -9.67 -3.33
CA ALA A 25 0.50 -10.59 -2.76
C ALA A 25 -0.16 -11.56 -1.77
N LEU A 26 -1.08 -11.08 -0.93
CA LEU A 26 -1.87 -11.95 -0.05
C LEU A 26 -2.77 -12.91 -0.82
N ALA A 27 -3.45 -12.46 -1.87
CA ALA A 27 -4.29 -13.31 -2.69
C ALA A 27 -3.48 -14.46 -3.33
N LEU A 28 -2.28 -14.15 -3.83
CA LEU A 28 -1.37 -15.14 -4.41
C LEU A 28 -0.81 -16.09 -3.35
N VAL A 29 -0.43 -15.61 -2.17
CA VAL A 29 0.01 -16.47 -1.05
C VAL A 29 -1.11 -17.42 -0.63
N LYS A 30 -2.35 -16.93 -0.55
CA LYS A 30 -3.52 -17.75 -0.23
C LYS A 30 -3.80 -18.79 -1.32
N SER A 31 -3.73 -18.42 -2.61
CA SER A 31 -4.03 -19.35 -3.71
C SER A 31 -2.92 -20.40 -3.95
N ILE A 32 -1.65 -20.04 -3.77
CA ILE A 32 -0.50 -20.90 -4.06
C ILE A 32 -0.10 -21.73 -2.82
N VAL A 33 -0.04 -21.10 -1.64
CA VAL A 33 0.52 -21.71 -0.41
C VAL A 33 -0.59 -22.11 0.57
N GLY A 34 -1.80 -21.57 0.43
CA GLY A 34 -2.92 -21.85 1.34
C GLY A 34 -2.85 -21.11 2.68
N ILE A 35 -1.90 -20.17 2.83
CA ILE A 35 -1.74 -19.39 4.07
C ILE A 35 -2.62 -18.14 4.00
N ASN A 36 -3.44 -17.93 5.03
CA ASN A 36 -4.21 -16.71 5.20
C ASN A 36 -3.50 -15.77 6.17
N ILE A 37 -3.12 -14.57 5.71
CA ILE A 37 -2.50 -13.54 6.53
C ILE A 37 -3.54 -12.44 6.76
N SER A 38 -3.91 -12.23 8.03
CA SER A 38 -4.84 -11.16 8.39
C SER A 38 -4.20 -9.77 8.31
N TRP A 39 -5.02 -8.72 8.25
CA TRP A 39 -4.56 -7.33 8.32
C TRP A 39 -3.75 -7.07 9.60
N GLY A 40 -4.23 -7.56 10.75
CA GLY A 40 -3.56 -7.39 12.04
C GLY A 40 -2.22 -8.11 12.09
N THR A 41 -2.14 -9.32 11.56
CA THR A 41 -0.89 -10.08 11.45
C THR A 41 0.14 -9.34 10.61
N TRP A 42 -0.25 -8.80 9.45
CA TRP A 42 0.62 -8.00 8.59
C TRP A 42 1.17 -6.77 9.33
N PHE A 43 0.26 -6.01 9.95
CA PHE A 43 0.62 -4.78 10.66
C PHE A 43 1.59 -5.05 11.82
N ILE A 44 1.30 -6.04 12.66
CA ILE A 44 2.15 -6.40 13.81
C ILE A 44 3.50 -6.93 13.35
N ALA A 45 3.55 -7.72 12.28
CA ALA A 45 4.80 -8.22 11.73
C ALA A 45 5.72 -7.10 11.22
N PHE A 46 5.14 -6.06 10.61
CA PHE A 46 5.91 -4.91 10.11
C PHE A 46 6.22 -3.89 11.22
N LEU A 47 5.40 -3.79 12.27
CA LEU A 47 5.45 -2.72 13.28
C LEU A 47 6.84 -2.44 13.87
N PRO A 48 7.65 -3.44 14.29
CA PRO A 48 8.99 -3.18 14.84
C PRO A 48 9.90 -2.45 13.84
N LEU A 49 9.87 -2.88 12.59
CA LEU A 49 10.63 -2.26 11.50
C LEU A 49 10.02 -0.90 11.11
N GLY A 50 8.69 -0.80 11.06
CA GLY A 50 7.97 0.42 10.75
C GLY A 50 8.30 1.55 11.73
N ILE A 51 8.31 1.28 13.04
CA ILE A 51 8.70 2.26 14.06
C ILE A 51 10.14 2.71 13.86
N LEU A 52 11.07 1.76 13.66
CA LEU A 52 12.47 2.08 13.40
C LEU A 52 12.62 2.98 12.16
N LEU A 53 11.95 2.65 11.05
CA LEU A 53 12.00 3.42 9.82
C LEU A 53 11.36 4.81 10.00
N ILE A 54 10.20 4.93 10.64
CA ILE A 54 9.54 6.22 10.90
C ILE A 54 10.39 7.14 11.76
N LEU A 55 11.10 6.60 12.76
CA LEU A 55 11.95 7.40 13.65
C LEU A 55 13.28 7.79 12.97
N THR A 56 13.88 6.89 12.20
CA THR A 56 15.16 7.14 11.51
C THR A 56 15.00 8.00 10.26
N MET A 57 13.88 7.87 9.57
CA MET A 57 13.58 8.58 8.32
C MET A 57 13.74 10.11 8.39
N PRO A 58 13.17 10.85 9.37
CA PRO A 58 13.34 12.29 9.44
C PRO A 58 14.80 12.68 9.75
N LEU A 59 15.50 11.88 10.55
CA LEU A 59 16.92 12.10 10.86
C LEU A 59 17.80 11.94 9.60
N LEU A 60 17.58 10.86 8.85
CA LEU A 60 18.29 10.61 7.60
C LEU A 60 17.97 11.68 6.55
N ALA A 61 16.69 12.07 6.43
CA ALA A 61 16.28 13.12 5.52
C ALA A 61 16.95 14.46 5.87
N TYR A 62 17.02 14.82 7.15
CA TYR A 62 17.69 16.05 7.60
C TYR A 62 19.20 16.03 7.31
N TRP A 63 19.84 14.87 7.39
CA TRP A 63 21.29 14.75 7.18
C TRP A 63 21.68 14.71 5.69
N PHE A 64 20.98 13.92 4.87
CA PHE A 64 21.27 13.78 3.44
C PHE A 64 20.73 14.94 2.59
N TYR A 65 19.56 15.46 2.96
CA TYR A 65 18.88 16.55 2.26
C TYR A 65 18.45 17.62 3.26
N PRO A 66 19.41 18.36 3.86
CA PRO A 66 19.10 19.39 4.83
C PRO A 66 18.13 20.41 4.20
N PRO A 67 17.05 20.77 4.90
CA PRO A 67 16.08 21.72 4.37
C PRO A 67 16.74 23.09 4.21
N GLU A 68 16.53 23.72 3.04
CA GLU A 68 17.03 25.05 2.72
C GLU A 68 16.40 26.12 3.64
N VAL A 69 15.11 25.96 3.96
CA VAL A 69 14.36 26.81 4.89
C VAL A 69 14.08 26.02 6.16
N LYS A 70 14.73 26.40 7.26
CA LYS A 70 14.60 25.71 8.57
C LYS A 70 13.52 26.31 9.46
N VAL A 71 13.28 27.61 9.34
CA VAL A 71 12.28 28.35 10.11
C VAL A 71 11.59 29.32 9.15
N ASN A 72 10.26 29.32 9.16
CA ASN A 72 9.44 30.27 8.42
C ASN A 72 8.20 30.56 9.26
N ASP A 73 8.13 31.77 9.82
CA ASP A 73 7.03 32.18 10.71
C ASP A 73 5.71 32.40 9.94
N GLU A 74 5.78 32.65 8.63
CA GLU A 74 4.59 32.87 7.80
C GLU A 74 3.82 31.58 7.51
N VAL A 75 4.47 30.42 7.48
CA VAL A 75 3.83 29.13 7.18
C VAL A 75 2.84 28.70 8.26
N PRO A 76 3.17 28.71 9.57
CA PRO A 76 2.19 28.47 10.63
C PRO A 76 1.03 29.47 10.62
N LEU A 77 1.33 30.76 10.39
CA LEU A 77 0.32 31.82 10.29
C LEU A 77 -0.61 31.64 9.08
N TRP A 78 -0.08 31.18 7.95
CA TRP A 78 -0.87 30.82 6.78
C TRP A 78 -1.74 29.59 7.04
N ALA A 79 -1.18 28.53 7.63
CA ALA A 79 -1.92 27.30 7.95
C ALA A 79 -3.07 27.55 8.95
N ALA A 80 -2.84 28.40 9.96
CA ALA A 80 -3.89 28.81 10.90
C ALA A 80 -5.04 29.54 10.19
N ARG A 81 -4.73 30.47 9.28
CA ARG A 81 -5.74 31.17 8.47
C ARG A 81 -6.51 30.24 7.54
N GLU A 82 -5.87 29.25 6.94
CA GLU A 82 -6.57 28.24 6.13
C GLU A 82 -7.45 27.32 6.98
N LEU A 83 -7.00 26.95 8.19
CA LEU A 83 -7.82 26.16 9.12
C LEU A 83 -9.07 26.94 9.57
N GLU A 84 -8.94 28.23 9.84
CA GLU A 84 -10.09 29.10 10.14
C GLU A 84 -11.09 29.18 8.97
N LYS A 85 -10.60 29.23 7.72
CA LYS A 85 -11.45 29.22 6.53
C LYS A 85 -12.20 27.90 6.34
N LEU A 86 -11.58 26.76 6.67
CA LEU A 86 -12.23 25.44 6.61
C LEU A 86 -13.36 25.34 7.62
N GLY A 87 -13.20 25.94 8.81
CA GLY A 87 -14.22 26.00 9.83
C GLY A 87 -14.48 24.64 10.50
N ARG A 88 -15.73 24.39 10.91
CA ARG A 88 -16.12 23.16 11.61
C ARG A 88 -16.26 22.01 10.62
N LEU A 89 -15.88 20.81 11.06
CA LEU A 89 -16.09 19.58 10.30
C LEU A 89 -17.55 19.43 9.89
N SER A 90 -17.77 19.23 8.60
CA SER A 90 -19.06 18.94 8.02
C SER A 90 -19.55 17.54 8.43
N ARG A 91 -20.87 17.34 8.31
CA ARG A 91 -21.49 16.03 8.55
C ARG A 91 -20.83 14.92 7.72
N ASN A 92 -20.49 15.20 6.46
CA ASN A 92 -19.92 14.21 5.55
C ASN A 92 -18.48 13.83 5.92
N GLU A 93 -17.68 14.79 6.40
CA GLU A 93 -16.32 14.50 6.89
C GLU A 93 -16.34 13.65 8.17
N ILE A 94 -17.28 13.92 9.07
CA ILE A 94 -17.46 13.11 10.29
C ILE A 94 -17.92 11.70 9.92
N LEU A 95 -18.89 11.56 9.02
CA LEU A 95 -19.35 10.25 8.56
C LEU A 95 -18.24 9.46 7.85
N LEU A 96 -17.45 10.11 7.01
CA LEU A 96 -16.27 9.52 6.38
C LEU A 96 -15.30 8.97 7.43
N LEU A 97 -14.96 9.78 8.45
CA LEU A 97 -14.07 9.36 9.52
C LEU A 97 -14.62 8.14 10.28
N VAL A 98 -15.91 8.16 10.63
CA VAL A 98 -16.59 7.04 11.29
C VAL A 98 -16.52 5.77 10.44
N PHE A 99 -16.78 5.87 9.14
CA PHE A 99 -16.72 4.72 8.24
C PHE A 99 -15.31 4.15 8.06
N VAL A 100 -14.28 5.01 8.00
CA VAL A 100 -12.88 4.57 7.95
C VAL A 100 -12.49 3.86 9.26
N CYS A 101 -12.85 4.42 10.42
CA CYS A 101 -12.64 3.77 11.71
C CYS A 101 -13.39 2.43 11.80
N PHE A 102 -14.62 2.36 11.29
CA PHE A 102 -15.41 1.14 11.23
C PHE A 102 -14.76 0.07 10.34
N ALA A 103 -14.23 0.44 9.17
CA ALA A 103 -13.46 -0.46 8.30
C ALA A 103 -12.24 -1.06 9.02
N LEU A 104 -11.47 -0.20 9.71
CA LEU A 104 -10.29 -0.62 10.46
C LEU A 104 -10.66 -1.57 11.61
N MET A 105 -11.74 -1.30 12.34
CA MET A 105 -12.22 -2.20 13.39
C MET A 105 -12.61 -3.57 12.82
N MET A 106 -13.29 -3.62 11.68
CA MET A 106 -13.60 -4.90 11.02
C MET A 106 -12.34 -5.66 10.59
N TRP A 107 -11.35 -4.98 10.01
CA TRP A 107 -10.10 -5.63 9.61
C TRP A 107 -9.29 -6.18 10.78
N ILE A 108 -9.36 -5.57 11.96
CA ILE A 108 -8.62 -6.01 13.14
C ILE A 108 -9.39 -7.08 13.91
N PHE A 109 -10.68 -6.87 14.19
CA PHE A 109 -11.45 -7.69 15.11
C PHE A 109 -12.33 -8.74 14.43
N ALA A 110 -12.69 -8.55 13.16
CA ALA A 110 -13.58 -9.45 12.42
C ALA A 110 -12.86 -10.28 11.34
N ALA A 111 -11.51 -10.37 11.41
CA ALA A 111 -10.70 -11.06 10.41
C ALA A 111 -11.04 -12.56 10.24
N GLU A 112 -11.59 -13.21 11.27
CA GLU A 112 -12.01 -14.62 11.22
C GLU A 112 -13.38 -14.82 10.57
N TRP A 113 -14.23 -13.79 10.55
CA TRP A 113 -15.61 -13.89 10.08
C TRP A 113 -15.86 -13.18 8.75
N ILE A 114 -15.08 -12.14 8.45
CA ILE A 114 -15.30 -11.25 7.31
C ILE A 114 -14.00 -11.10 6.52
N GLU A 115 -14.04 -11.48 5.25
CA GLU A 115 -12.96 -11.23 4.31
C GLU A 115 -12.72 -9.70 4.16
N PRO A 116 -11.46 -9.21 4.13
CA PRO A 116 -11.16 -7.78 4.11
C PRO A 116 -11.83 -7.00 2.96
N ALA A 117 -12.00 -7.64 1.79
CA ALA A 117 -12.68 -7.05 0.64
C ALA A 117 -14.18 -6.82 0.89
N LEU A 118 -14.84 -7.73 1.60
CA LEU A 118 -16.26 -7.60 1.95
C LEU A 118 -16.48 -6.45 2.94
N ALA A 119 -15.59 -6.30 3.93
CA ALA A 119 -15.60 -5.17 4.85
C ALA A 119 -15.49 -3.82 4.11
N ALA A 120 -14.60 -3.72 3.11
CA ALA A 120 -14.47 -2.52 2.28
C ALA A 120 -15.73 -2.25 1.43
N LEU A 121 -16.30 -3.30 0.83
CA LEU A 121 -17.53 -3.17 0.04
C LEU A 121 -18.71 -2.71 0.88
N LEU A 122 -18.86 -3.25 2.09
CA LEU A 122 -19.90 -2.84 3.05
C LEU A 122 -19.79 -1.34 3.35
N VAL A 123 -18.58 -0.84 3.61
CA VAL A 123 -18.34 0.58 3.87
C VAL A 123 -18.69 1.45 2.67
N ILE A 124 -18.33 1.04 1.45
CA ILE A 124 -18.70 1.76 0.23
C ILE A 124 -20.24 1.85 0.08
N VAL A 125 -20.95 0.75 0.35
CA VAL A 125 -22.43 0.72 0.31
C VAL A 125 -23.02 1.68 1.35
N LEU A 126 -22.49 1.71 2.57
CA LEU A 126 -22.92 2.64 3.61
C LEU A 126 -22.65 4.10 3.23
N MET A 127 -21.51 4.38 2.59
CA MET A 127 -21.16 5.73 2.10
C MET A 127 -22.08 6.20 0.97
N LEU A 128 -22.46 5.31 0.05
CA LEU A 128 -23.47 5.59 -0.98
C LEU A 128 -24.85 5.83 -0.35
N TRP A 129 -25.25 5.00 0.61
CA TRP A 129 -26.57 5.11 1.24
C TRP A 129 -26.72 6.39 2.07
N THR A 130 -25.65 6.82 2.75
CA THR A 130 -25.65 8.06 3.55
C THR A 130 -25.42 9.33 2.73
N GLY A 131 -25.12 9.21 1.43
CA GLY A 131 -24.85 10.34 0.54
C GLY A 131 -23.50 11.02 0.77
N VAL A 132 -22.58 10.36 1.49
CA VAL A 132 -21.19 10.82 1.64
C VAL A 132 -20.45 10.73 0.30
N LEU A 133 -20.82 9.72 -0.51
CA LEU A 133 -20.24 9.47 -1.81
C LEU A 133 -21.38 9.26 -2.82
N SER A 134 -21.26 9.83 -4.02
CA SER A 134 -22.23 9.64 -5.10
C SER A 134 -21.80 8.52 -6.04
N TRP A 135 -22.76 7.89 -6.73
CA TRP A 135 -22.44 6.86 -7.73
C TRP A 135 -21.45 7.37 -8.80
N ASN A 136 -21.58 8.64 -9.18
CA ASN A 136 -20.69 9.27 -10.15
C ASN A 136 -19.25 9.40 -9.63
N ASP A 137 -19.05 9.56 -8.32
CA ASP A 137 -17.70 9.60 -7.72
C ASP A 137 -16.99 8.24 -7.84
N ILE A 138 -17.73 7.13 -7.83
CA ILE A 138 -17.17 5.79 -8.05
C ILE A 138 -16.86 5.57 -9.52
N THR A 139 -17.83 5.82 -10.41
CA THR A 139 -17.67 5.49 -11.84
C THR A 139 -16.69 6.42 -12.55
N SER A 140 -16.54 7.66 -12.10
CA SER A 140 -15.58 8.61 -12.66
C SER A 140 -14.14 8.41 -12.15
N ASN A 141 -13.92 7.60 -11.11
CA ASN A 141 -12.59 7.33 -10.56
C ASN A 141 -11.77 6.39 -11.46
N LYS A 142 -11.24 6.94 -12.55
CA LYS A 142 -10.44 6.20 -13.55
C LYS A 142 -9.24 5.47 -12.95
N ALA A 143 -8.62 6.03 -11.90
CA ALA A 143 -7.47 5.43 -11.25
C ALA A 143 -7.84 4.10 -10.57
N ALA A 144 -8.97 4.05 -9.87
CA ALA A 144 -9.46 2.83 -9.24
C ALA A 144 -9.79 1.75 -10.29
N TRP A 145 -10.52 2.10 -11.36
CA TRP A 145 -10.88 1.16 -12.42
C TRP A 145 -9.67 0.65 -13.21
N ASN A 146 -8.70 1.52 -13.51
CA ASN A 146 -7.47 1.12 -14.17
C ASN A 146 -6.68 0.14 -13.30
N THR A 147 -6.55 0.43 -12.00
CA THR A 147 -5.91 -0.45 -11.02
C THR A 147 -6.61 -1.81 -11.00
N PHE A 148 -7.93 -1.83 -10.84
CA PHE A 148 -8.74 -3.05 -10.83
C PHE A 148 -8.53 -3.91 -12.08
N ALA A 149 -8.58 -3.32 -13.28
CA ALA A 149 -8.39 -4.03 -14.54
C ALA A 149 -6.99 -4.66 -14.64
N TRP A 150 -5.94 -3.91 -14.31
CA TRP A 150 -4.56 -4.41 -14.33
C TRP A 150 -4.36 -5.58 -13.35
N PHE A 151 -4.86 -5.45 -12.12
CA PHE A 151 -4.76 -6.52 -11.14
C PHE A 151 -5.53 -7.77 -11.55
N ALA A 152 -6.74 -7.62 -12.10
CA ALA A 152 -7.52 -8.75 -12.59
C ALA A 152 -6.77 -9.53 -13.69
N THR A 153 -6.14 -8.82 -14.65
CA THR A 153 -5.34 -9.46 -15.70
C THR A 153 -4.09 -10.15 -15.14
N LEU A 154 -3.36 -9.52 -14.22
CA LEU A 154 -2.16 -10.10 -13.62
C LEU A 154 -2.46 -11.36 -12.81
N VAL A 155 -3.53 -11.35 -12.02
CA VAL A 155 -3.99 -12.54 -11.27
C VAL A 155 -4.34 -13.65 -12.25
N ALA A 156 -5.13 -13.36 -13.30
CA ALA A 156 -5.52 -14.37 -14.29
C ALA A 156 -4.31 -14.98 -15.01
N LEU A 157 -3.29 -14.18 -15.35
CA LEU A 157 -2.05 -14.67 -15.94
C LEU A 157 -1.23 -15.52 -14.97
N ALA A 158 -1.14 -15.11 -13.70
CA ALA A 158 -0.44 -15.87 -12.66
C ALA A 158 -1.13 -17.22 -12.40
N ASP A 159 -2.45 -17.25 -12.31
CA ASP A 159 -3.25 -18.46 -12.16
C ASP A 159 -3.14 -19.36 -13.39
N GLY A 160 -3.17 -18.78 -14.60
CA GLY A 160 -2.91 -19.49 -15.85
C GLY A 160 -1.54 -20.16 -15.84
N LEU A 161 -0.48 -19.42 -15.49
CA LEU A 161 0.88 -19.96 -15.39
C LEU A 161 1.00 -21.05 -14.31
N SER A 162 0.35 -20.87 -13.16
CA SER A 162 0.29 -21.87 -12.10
C SER A 162 -0.36 -23.16 -12.57
N SER A 163 -1.49 -23.07 -13.31
CA SER A 163 -2.21 -24.24 -13.83
C SER A 163 -1.41 -25.08 -14.84
N THR A 164 -0.43 -24.49 -15.53
CA THR A 164 0.48 -25.23 -16.43
C THR A 164 1.51 -26.08 -15.68
N GLY A 165 1.63 -25.92 -14.36
CA GLY A 165 2.63 -26.59 -13.54
C GLY A 165 4.02 -25.92 -13.57
N PHE A 166 4.18 -24.82 -14.31
CA PHE A 166 5.46 -24.09 -14.40
C PHE A 166 5.94 -23.59 -13.02
N ILE A 167 5.03 -23.03 -12.21
CA ILE A 167 5.38 -22.55 -10.87
C ILE A 167 5.85 -23.69 -9.96
N ALA A 168 5.20 -24.85 -10.03
CA ALA A 168 5.59 -26.03 -9.27
C ALA A 168 6.94 -26.60 -9.73
N TRP A 169 7.18 -26.64 -11.04
CA TRP A 169 8.47 -27.03 -11.60
C TRP A 169 9.59 -26.07 -11.18
N LEU A 170 9.38 -24.77 -11.30
CA LEU A 170 10.35 -23.75 -10.91
C LEU A 170 10.66 -23.81 -9.41
N GLY A 171 9.64 -24.00 -8.57
CA GLY A 171 9.82 -24.19 -7.14
C GLY A 171 10.64 -25.43 -6.79
N LYS A 172 10.48 -26.52 -7.54
CA LYS A 172 11.26 -27.75 -7.36
C LYS A 172 12.72 -27.58 -7.76
N GLU A 173 13.00 -27.03 -8.94
CA GLU A 173 14.36 -26.79 -9.42
C GLU A 173 15.08 -25.74 -8.56
N GLY A 174 14.39 -24.64 -8.22
CA GLY A 174 14.89 -23.63 -7.30
C GLY A 174 15.17 -24.20 -5.91
N GLY A 175 14.26 -25.03 -5.38
CA GLY A 175 14.44 -25.70 -4.10
C GLY A 175 15.63 -26.68 -4.08
N ALA A 176 15.88 -27.38 -5.19
CA ALA A 176 17.04 -28.24 -5.34
C ALA A 176 18.36 -27.44 -5.30
N LEU A 177 18.41 -26.27 -5.98
CA LEU A 177 19.55 -25.35 -5.92
C LEU A 177 19.79 -24.76 -4.52
N MET A 178 18.75 -24.68 -3.70
CA MET A 178 18.84 -24.20 -2.31
C MET A 178 19.02 -25.33 -1.29
N SER A 179 19.11 -26.59 -1.72
CA SER A 179 19.30 -27.73 -0.82
C SER A 179 20.64 -27.64 -0.09
N GLY A 180 20.62 -27.82 1.24
CA GLY A 180 21.81 -27.69 2.09
C GLY A 180 22.15 -26.26 2.53
N ILE A 181 21.41 -25.24 2.06
CA ILE A 181 21.54 -23.86 2.53
C ILE A 181 20.59 -23.64 3.73
N SER A 182 21.05 -22.92 4.76
CA SER A 182 20.18 -22.59 5.89
C SER A 182 19.01 -21.70 5.44
N PRO A 183 17.80 -21.86 6.01
CA PRO A 183 16.63 -21.08 5.59
C PRO A 183 16.86 -19.57 5.61
N GLY A 184 17.62 -19.06 6.58
CA GLY A 184 17.95 -17.63 6.66
C GLY A 184 18.79 -17.12 5.49
N VAL A 185 19.80 -17.88 5.05
CA VAL A 185 20.62 -17.52 3.88
C VAL A 185 19.78 -17.62 2.60
N ALA A 186 18.93 -18.64 2.49
CA ALA A 186 18.01 -18.77 1.36
C ALA A 186 17.07 -17.57 1.23
N THR A 187 16.49 -17.09 2.34
CA THR A 187 15.64 -15.88 2.35
C THR A 187 16.41 -14.64 1.87
N VAL A 188 17.65 -14.45 2.30
CA VAL A 188 18.47 -13.30 1.86
C VAL A 188 18.76 -13.36 0.36
N VAL A 189 19.13 -14.53 -0.16
CA VAL A 189 19.39 -14.72 -1.59
C VAL A 189 18.14 -14.46 -2.42
N LEU A 190 16.99 -14.99 -2.00
CA LEU A 190 15.70 -14.76 -2.69
C LEU A 190 15.29 -13.28 -2.64
N LEU A 191 15.53 -12.59 -1.52
CA LEU A 191 15.26 -11.17 -1.37
C LEU A 191 16.13 -10.34 -2.34
N LEU A 192 17.44 -10.64 -2.43
CA LEU A 192 18.32 -9.98 -3.38
C LEU A 192 17.90 -10.23 -4.84
N ALA A 193 17.56 -11.47 -5.18
CA ALA A 193 17.06 -11.82 -6.50
C ALA A 193 15.76 -11.07 -6.83
N PHE A 194 14.83 -10.99 -5.88
CA PHE A 194 13.58 -10.23 -6.02
C PHE A 194 13.84 -8.75 -6.33
N TYR A 195 14.72 -8.08 -5.58
CA TYR A 195 15.05 -6.68 -5.82
C TYR A 195 15.75 -6.49 -7.17
N LEU A 196 16.69 -7.37 -7.52
CA LEU A 196 17.42 -7.28 -8.79
C LEU A 196 16.48 -7.47 -10.00
N LEU A 197 15.56 -8.43 -9.92
CA LEU A 197 14.50 -8.60 -10.92
C LEU A 197 13.58 -7.38 -10.98
N HIS A 198 13.22 -6.78 -9.84
CA HIS A 198 12.39 -5.56 -9.82
C HIS A 198 13.06 -4.39 -10.55
N TYR A 199 14.39 -4.22 -10.45
CA TYR A 199 15.13 -3.23 -11.23
C TYR A 199 15.08 -3.50 -12.74
N LEU A 200 14.98 -4.78 -13.17
CA LEU A 200 14.86 -5.15 -14.58
C LEU A 200 13.46 -4.90 -15.15
N PHE A 201 12.41 -4.90 -14.32
CA PHE A 201 11.02 -4.65 -14.74
C PHE A 201 10.60 -3.16 -14.62
N ALA A 202 11.39 -2.32 -13.94
CA ALA A 202 11.10 -0.89 -13.76
C ALA A 202 11.63 -0.02 -14.91
N SER A 203 11.07 -0.17 -16.13
CA SER A 203 11.23 0.83 -17.19
C SER A 203 9.87 1.22 -17.80
N THR A 204 9.12 2.08 -17.12
CA THR A 204 8.17 3.00 -17.76
C THR A 204 8.38 4.41 -17.26
N THR A 205 9.55 4.93 -17.58
CA THR A 205 9.87 6.35 -17.65
C THR A 205 8.84 7.04 -18.55
N ARG A 206 7.87 7.74 -17.97
CA ARG A 206 7.09 8.77 -18.66
C ARG A 206 6.82 9.94 -17.71
N THR A 207 7.90 10.63 -17.32
CA THR A 207 7.83 12.00 -16.82
C THR A 207 7.55 12.93 -18.01
N PRO A 208 6.38 13.61 -18.08
CA PRO A 208 6.20 14.70 -19.04
C PRO A 208 7.13 15.86 -18.62
N PRO A 209 7.92 16.44 -19.53
CA PRO A 209 8.96 17.44 -19.20
C PRO A 209 8.44 18.85 -18.82
N HIS A 210 7.14 19.02 -18.51
CA HIS A 210 6.54 20.36 -18.39
C HIS A 210 6.31 20.89 -16.96
N CYS A 211 6.58 20.12 -15.89
CA CYS A 211 6.29 20.59 -14.53
C CYS A 211 7.47 21.33 -13.84
N CYS A 212 8.64 21.42 -14.47
CA CYS A 212 9.86 21.95 -13.83
C CYS A 212 10.17 23.44 -14.17
N ARG A 213 9.18 24.24 -14.60
CA ARG A 213 9.41 25.66 -14.97
C ARG A 213 8.59 26.71 -14.22
N ARG A 214 7.78 26.35 -13.22
CA ARG A 214 7.08 27.34 -12.37
C ARG A 214 6.95 26.87 -10.92
N CYS A 215 8.03 26.99 -10.17
CA CYS A 215 8.05 27.34 -8.74
C CYS A 215 9.27 28.22 -8.53
#